data_AF-A0A256ZMP8-F1
#
_entry.id   AF-A0A256ZMP8-F1
#
_cell.length_a   1.000
_cell.length_b   1.000
_cell.length_c   1.000
_cell.angle_alpha   90.00
_cell.angle_beta   90.00
_cell.angle_gamma   90.00
#
_symmetry.space_group_name_H-M   'P 1'
#
loop_
_entity.id
_entity.type
_entity.pdbx_description
1 polymer ?
#
loop_
_entity_poly.entity_id
_entity_poly.type
_entity_poly.pdbx_seq_one_letter_code
_entity_poly.pdbx_strand_id
1 'polypeptide(L)'
;MASSFSGFMLNSSALIRAPGPGSSRILDSRSRNMPPEYRLWDKTTYLPPPVPRNVMEAILNLILNPVNKYYFMKVGTCGVICEHCPRRRIGKCSGCNPNPYCGIPDCAREKGVEYCFLCDEFPCERHYGGCGNLVIFDRRWLDFIKKEIEE
;
A
#
# COMPACT_ATOMS: atom_id res chain seq x y z
N MET A 1 -12.39 -34.14 50.21
CA MET A 1 -13.76 -34.43 50.69
C MET A 1 -14.70 -33.53 49.93
N ALA A 2 -15.78 -34.12 49.40
CA ALA A 2 -16.66 -33.53 48.41
C ALA A 2 -17.51 -32.37 48.94
N SER A 3 -17.84 -31.42 48.07
CA SER A 3 -18.98 -30.53 48.24
C SER A 3 -19.56 -30.18 46.87
N SER A 4 -20.71 -30.77 46.59
CA SER A 4 -21.60 -30.51 45.47
C SER A 4 -22.29 -29.15 45.61
N PHE A 5 -22.61 -28.49 44.49
CA PHE A 5 -23.77 -27.59 44.40
C PHE A 5 -24.45 -27.71 43.01
N SER A 6 -25.78 -27.69 43.08
CA SER A 6 -26.82 -27.85 42.06
C SER A 6 -26.97 -26.62 41.14
N GLY A 7 -27.39 -26.77 39.88
CA GLY A 7 -28.77 -26.48 39.42
C GLY A 7 -28.76 -25.47 38.26
N PHE A 8 -29.10 -25.87 37.02
CA PHE A 8 -30.39 -25.68 36.31
C PHE A 8 -30.81 -24.20 36.01
N MET A 9 -30.76 -23.79 34.73
CA MET A 9 -31.91 -23.42 33.86
C MET A 9 -31.48 -22.47 32.71
N LEU A 10 -31.78 -22.90 31.47
CA LEU A 10 -32.33 -22.20 30.27
C LEU A 10 -31.74 -20.81 29.89
N ASN A 11 -31.48 -20.48 28.61
CA ASN A 11 -32.48 -20.53 27.54
C ASN A 11 -31.89 -20.25 26.14
N SER A 12 -32.62 -20.72 25.13
CA SER A 12 -32.81 -20.15 23.77
C SER A 12 -31.63 -20.02 22.80
N SER A 13 -31.62 -20.83 21.73
CA SER A 13 -32.17 -20.42 20.41
C SER A 13 -31.94 -21.47 19.31
N ALA A 14 -33.04 -21.95 18.72
CA ALA A 14 -33.28 -22.46 17.35
C ALA A 14 -32.12 -23.14 16.56
N LEU A 15 -32.17 -24.44 16.24
CA LEU A 15 -32.82 -25.03 15.03
C LEU A 15 -32.60 -24.18 13.77
N ILE A 16 -31.99 -24.69 12.69
CA ILE A 16 -32.72 -25.40 11.61
C ILE A 16 -31.75 -26.21 10.73
N ARG A 17 -32.27 -27.36 10.29
CA ARG A 17 -31.68 -28.45 9.50
C ARG A 17 -31.32 -28.05 8.06
N ALA A 18 -30.29 -28.70 7.51
CA ALA A 18 -29.92 -28.64 6.10
C ALA A 18 -31.00 -29.31 5.19
N PRO A 19 -31.29 -28.76 4.00
CA PRO A 19 -32.15 -29.44 3.02
C PRO A 19 -31.36 -30.47 2.20
N GLY A 20 -31.93 -31.67 2.09
CA GLY A 20 -31.45 -32.79 1.27
C GLY A 20 -31.84 -32.70 -0.22
N PRO A 21 -31.51 -33.73 -1.03
CA PRO A 21 -31.47 -33.62 -2.48
C PRO A 21 -32.78 -34.06 -3.16
N GLY A 22 -33.20 -33.27 -4.15
CA GLY A 22 -34.11 -33.70 -5.22
C GLY A 22 -35.40 -32.89 -5.35
N SER A 23 -35.51 -32.05 -6.38
CA SER A 23 -36.46 -32.30 -7.47
C SER A 23 -36.23 -31.36 -8.65
N SER A 24 -36.26 -31.97 -9.84
CA SER A 24 -36.29 -31.35 -11.16
C SER A 24 -37.54 -30.52 -11.40
N ARG A 25 -37.40 -29.48 -12.26
CA ARG A 25 -38.35 -28.98 -13.29
C ARG A 25 -38.57 -27.48 -13.22
N ILE A 26 -37.61 -26.72 -13.76
CA ILE A 26 -37.93 -25.59 -14.62
C ILE A 26 -36.97 -25.68 -15.80
N LEU A 27 -37.41 -26.26 -16.91
CA LEU A 27 -36.72 -26.08 -18.18
C LEU A 27 -36.92 -24.62 -18.56
N ASP A 28 -35.90 -23.80 -18.31
CA ASP A 28 -35.91 -22.40 -18.71
C ASP A 28 -36.09 -22.33 -20.23
N SER A 29 -37.13 -21.62 -20.63
CA SER A 29 -37.48 -21.27 -22.01
C SER A 29 -36.33 -20.69 -22.85
N ARG A 30 -35.25 -20.23 -22.21
CA ARG A 30 -34.04 -19.69 -22.85
C ARG A 30 -33.23 -20.67 -23.68
N SER A 31 -33.36 -21.99 -23.48
CA SER A 31 -32.56 -22.99 -24.21
C SER A 31 -33.00 -23.22 -25.67
N ARG A 32 -34.19 -22.76 -26.07
CA ARG A 32 -34.76 -23.06 -27.40
C ARG A 32 -34.14 -22.27 -28.56
N ASN A 33 -33.47 -21.15 -28.29
CA ASN A 33 -32.90 -20.26 -29.31
C ASN A 33 -31.37 -20.20 -29.33
N MET A 34 -30.68 -21.11 -28.63
CA MET A 34 -29.21 -21.16 -28.66
C MET A 34 -28.71 -21.94 -29.89
N PRO A 35 -27.65 -21.44 -30.58
CA PRO A 35 -26.99 -22.16 -31.67
C PRO A 35 -26.52 -23.55 -31.23
N PRO A 36 -26.50 -24.57 -32.12
CA PRO A 36 -26.17 -25.95 -31.77
C PRO A 36 -24.85 -26.10 -31.00
N GLU A 37 -23.86 -25.27 -31.29
CA GLU A 37 -22.53 -25.27 -30.66
C GLU A 37 -22.53 -24.87 -29.18
N TYR A 38 -23.57 -24.17 -28.70
CA TYR A 38 -23.67 -23.74 -27.30
C TYR A 38 -24.52 -24.67 -26.42
N ARG A 39 -25.20 -25.67 -26.99
CA ARG A 39 -26.02 -26.65 -26.23
C ARG A 39 -25.21 -27.68 -25.43
N LEU A 40 -23.90 -27.76 -25.67
CA LEU A 40 -23.01 -28.69 -24.97
C LEU A 40 -22.73 -28.25 -23.51
N TRP A 41 -22.87 -26.96 -23.20
CA TRP A 41 -22.52 -26.43 -21.88
C TRP A 41 -23.53 -26.76 -20.77
N ASP A 42 -24.78 -27.09 -21.12
CA ASP A 42 -25.82 -27.47 -20.15
C ASP A 42 -25.67 -28.92 -19.63
N LYS A 43 -24.91 -29.78 -20.32
CA LYS A 43 -24.78 -31.21 -19.97
C LYS A 43 -23.43 -31.59 -19.39
N THR A 44 -22.48 -30.67 -19.40
CA THR A 44 -21.13 -30.89 -18.86
C THR A 44 -20.70 -29.70 -18.03
N THR A 45 -21.31 -29.52 -16.86
CA THR A 45 -20.64 -28.86 -15.74
C THR A 45 -19.53 -29.76 -15.19
N TYR A 46 -18.58 -30.14 -16.04
CA TYR A 46 -17.24 -30.43 -15.54
C TYR A 46 -16.68 -29.07 -15.14
N LEU A 47 -16.94 -28.68 -13.89
CA LEU A 47 -16.03 -27.78 -13.20
C LEU A 47 -14.63 -28.35 -13.48
N PRO A 48 -13.69 -27.56 -14.05
CA PRO A 48 -12.35 -28.05 -14.26
C PRO A 48 -11.86 -28.65 -12.93
N PRO A 49 -11.14 -29.79 -12.96
CA PRO A 49 -10.65 -30.41 -11.74
C PRO A 49 -9.94 -29.34 -10.91
N PRO A 50 -10.11 -29.34 -9.58
CA PRO A 50 -9.50 -28.33 -8.73
C PRO A 50 -8.02 -28.25 -9.07
N VAL A 51 -7.59 -27.06 -9.50
CA VAL A 51 -6.20 -26.82 -9.90
C VAL A 51 -5.34 -27.26 -8.72
N PRO A 52 -4.37 -28.17 -8.94
CA PRO A 52 -3.49 -28.63 -7.87
C PRO A 52 -2.90 -27.45 -7.12
N ARG A 53 -2.87 -27.51 -5.78
CA ARG A 53 -2.48 -26.38 -4.93
C ARG A 53 -1.12 -25.79 -5.33
N ASN A 54 -0.17 -26.63 -5.73
CA ASN A 54 1.15 -26.23 -6.23
C ASN A 54 1.09 -25.42 -7.53
N VAL A 55 0.10 -25.66 -8.39
CA VAL A 55 -0.13 -24.89 -9.62
C VAL A 55 -0.80 -23.55 -9.29
N MET A 56 -1.77 -23.53 -8.37
CA MET A 56 -2.33 -22.27 -7.85
C MET A 56 -1.28 -21.42 -7.16
N GLU A 57 -0.39 -22.02 -6.36
CA GLU A 57 0.74 -21.35 -5.72
C GLU A 57 1.77 -20.85 -6.75
N ALA A 58 2.05 -21.61 -7.81
CA ALA A 58 2.93 -21.15 -8.89
C ALA A 58 2.32 -19.99 -9.69
N ILE A 59 1.01 -20.04 -9.98
CA ILE A 59 0.28 -18.98 -10.66
C ILE A 59 0.18 -17.74 -9.77
N LEU A 60 -0.16 -17.92 -8.49
CA LEU A 60 -0.14 -16.86 -7.49
C LEU A 60 1.26 -16.27 -7.37
N ASN A 61 2.31 -17.08 -7.33
CA ASN A 61 3.67 -16.59 -7.33
C ASN A 61 4.02 -15.91 -8.66
N LEU A 62 3.52 -16.28 -9.83
CA LEU A 62 3.77 -15.54 -11.07
C LEU A 62 3.01 -14.20 -11.14
N ILE A 63 1.79 -14.16 -10.62
CA ILE A 63 0.94 -12.95 -10.58
C ILE A 63 1.35 -12.01 -9.44
N LEU A 64 1.80 -12.57 -8.32
CA LEU A 64 2.24 -11.86 -7.11
C LEU A 64 3.77 -11.76 -7.01
N ASN A 65 4.54 -12.33 -7.94
CA ASN A 65 6.01 -12.20 -7.96
C ASN A 65 6.32 -10.72 -8.19
N PRO A 66 6.97 -10.06 -7.22
CA PRO A 66 6.99 -8.63 -7.12
C PRO A 66 8.09 -8.07 -8.02
N VAL A 67 7.77 -7.91 -9.30
CA VAL A 67 8.06 -6.63 -9.96
C VAL A 67 7.01 -5.58 -9.60
N ASN A 68 6.39 -5.71 -8.41
CA ASN A 68 6.17 -4.56 -7.53
C ASN A 68 7.52 -3.96 -7.13
N LYS A 69 8.16 -3.37 -8.13
CA LYS A 69 9.27 -2.43 -8.07
C LYS A 69 8.76 -1.09 -7.53
N TYR A 70 7.86 -1.11 -6.54
CA TYR A 70 7.64 0.05 -5.69
C TYR A 70 8.79 0.07 -4.70
N TYR A 71 9.98 0.40 -5.21
CA TYR A 71 11.08 0.84 -4.37
C TYR A 71 10.53 2.00 -3.55
N PHE A 72 10.48 1.85 -2.23
CA PHE A 72 10.19 2.96 -1.33
C PHE A 72 11.31 3.99 -1.50
N MET A 73 11.07 4.99 -2.34
CA MET A 73 11.99 6.10 -2.58
C MET A 73 12.13 6.90 -1.28
N LYS A 74 13.33 6.95 -0.72
CA LYS A 74 13.56 7.70 0.51
C LYS A 74 13.74 9.16 0.16
N VAL A 75 12.70 9.94 0.41
CA VAL A 75 12.79 11.39 0.37
C VAL A 75 13.50 11.86 1.66
N GLY A 76 14.53 12.69 1.51
CA GLY A 76 15.18 13.32 2.65
C GLY A 76 14.32 14.46 3.19
N THR A 77 14.54 14.88 4.43
CA THR A 77 13.89 16.07 5.04
C THR A 77 14.03 17.32 4.16
N CYS A 78 15.11 17.44 3.39
CA CYS A 78 15.31 18.52 2.44
C CYS A 78 14.38 18.48 1.21
N GLY A 79 13.56 17.45 1.01
CA GLY A 79 12.67 17.30 -0.14
C GLY A 79 13.32 16.62 -1.37
N VAL A 80 14.60 16.24 -1.28
CA VAL A 80 15.30 15.54 -2.38
C VAL A 80 15.18 14.03 -2.24
N ILE A 81 14.97 13.32 -3.35
CA ILE A 81 15.03 11.86 -3.41
C ILE A 81 16.47 11.42 -3.14
N CYS A 82 16.70 10.83 -1.98
CA CYS A 82 18.02 10.51 -1.49
C CYS A 82 18.79 9.54 -2.40
N GLU A 83 18.10 8.55 -2.97
CA GLU A 83 18.67 7.55 -3.88
C GLU A 83 19.31 8.20 -5.12
N HIS A 84 18.79 9.36 -5.54
CA HIS A 84 19.29 10.10 -6.70
C HIS A 84 20.17 11.29 -6.33
N CYS A 85 20.27 11.65 -5.05
CA CYS A 85 21.13 12.74 -4.57
C CYS A 85 22.62 12.44 -4.88
N PRO A 86 23.31 13.26 -5.69
CA PRO A 86 24.73 13.05 -6.01
C PRO A 86 25.60 12.96 -4.76
N ARG A 87 25.31 13.80 -3.75
CA ARG A 87 26.09 13.86 -2.51
C ARG A 87 25.95 12.60 -1.66
N ARG A 88 24.77 11.95 -1.67
CA ARG A 88 24.56 10.65 -1.02
C ARG A 88 25.22 9.52 -1.81
N ARG A 89 25.13 9.54 -3.15
CA ARG A 89 25.77 8.53 -4.03
C ARG A 89 27.30 8.49 -3.87
N ILE A 90 27.95 9.63 -3.60
CA ILE A 90 29.39 9.70 -3.33
C ILE A 90 29.77 9.53 -1.85
N GLY A 91 28.81 9.17 -0.97
CA GLY A 91 29.07 8.92 0.45
C GLY A 91 29.34 10.15 1.32
N LYS A 92 29.20 11.38 0.79
CA LYS A 92 29.42 12.64 1.55
C LYS A 92 28.18 13.11 2.34
N CYS A 93 27.12 12.31 2.36
CA CYS A 93 25.90 12.54 3.13
C CYS A 93 25.41 11.19 3.67
N SER A 94 25.24 11.09 4.99
CA SER A 94 24.73 9.90 5.69
C SER A 94 23.20 9.75 5.63
N GLY A 95 22.49 10.75 5.10
CA GLY A 95 21.03 10.85 5.20
C GLY A 95 20.62 11.92 6.22
N CYS A 96 19.33 12.00 6.55
CA CYS A 96 18.80 13.08 7.41
C CYS A 96 18.87 12.78 8.91
N ASN A 97 19.14 11.55 9.35
CA ASN A 97 19.28 11.24 10.77
C ASN A 97 20.28 10.08 10.98
N PRO A 98 21.46 10.33 11.58
CA PRO A 98 22.08 11.63 11.91
C PRO A 98 22.79 12.29 10.70
N ASN A 99 22.86 13.64 10.67
CA ASN A 99 23.61 14.41 9.66
C ASN A 99 24.43 15.55 10.29
N PRO A 100 25.75 15.42 10.44
CA PRO A 100 26.58 16.45 11.08
C PRO A 100 26.92 17.64 10.16
N TYR A 101 26.58 17.57 8.87
CA TYR A 101 26.99 18.57 7.87
C TYR A 101 25.84 19.49 7.41
N CYS A 102 24.61 19.17 7.79
CA CYS A 102 23.43 19.89 7.33
C CYS A 102 22.45 20.03 8.49
N GLY A 103 22.11 21.27 8.84
CA GLY A 103 21.20 21.59 9.94
C GLY A 103 19.72 21.52 9.56
N ILE A 104 19.38 21.07 8.35
CA ILE A 104 17.99 20.93 7.89
C ILE A 104 17.18 19.96 8.77
N PRO A 105 17.69 18.76 9.13
CA PRO A 105 16.91 17.83 9.95
C PRO A 105 16.58 18.38 11.34
N ASP A 106 17.51 19.10 11.95
CA ASP A 106 17.29 19.73 13.26
C ASP A 106 16.30 20.89 13.15
N CYS A 107 16.44 21.75 12.12
CA CYS A 107 15.49 22.82 11.83
C CYS A 107 14.06 22.29 11.61
N ALA A 108 13.90 21.22 10.83
CA ALA A 108 12.60 20.62 10.58
C ALA A 108 11.98 20.05 11.86
N ARG A 109 12.81 19.42 12.71
CA ARG A 109 12.40 18.91 14.02
C ARG A 109 11.95 20.04 14.96
N GLU A 110 12.71 21.13 15.02
CA GLU A 110 12.39 22.32 15.82
C GLU A 110 11.07 22.97 15.36
N LYS A 111 10.82 23.00 14.06
CA LYS A 111 9.59 23.54 13.47
C LYS A 111 8.41 22.57 13.44
N GLY A 112 8.61 21.31 13.83
CA GLY A 112 7.58 20.28 13.81
C GLY A 112 7.10 19.88 12.42
N VAL A 113 7.93 20.01 11.38
CA VAL A 113 7.61 19.65 10.00
C VAL A 113 8.41 18.43 9.53
N GLU A 114 7.81 17.59 8.70
CA GLU A 114 8.47 16.38 8.19
C GLU A 114 9.45 16.70 7.03
N TYR A 115 9.07 17.64 6.17
CA TYR A 115 9.84 18.05 4.99
C TYR A 115 9.93 19.58 4.92
N CYS A 116 11.03 20.09 4.34
CA CYS A 116 11.19 21.51 4.10
C CYS A 116 10.05 22.11 3.27
N PHE A 117 9.52 21.37 2.29
CA PHE A 117 8.40 21.85 1.46
C PHE A 117 7.05 21.92 2.21
N LEU A 118 6.95 21.39 3.43
CA LEU A 118 5.79 21.56 4.31
C LEU A 118 5.98 22.73 5.29
N CYS A 119 7.10 23.44 5.22
CA CYS A 119 7.36 24.60 6.08
C CYS A 119 6.82 25.87 5.41
N ASP A 120 6.02 26.64 6.13
CA ASP A 120 5.44 27.91 5.64
C ASP A 120 6.51 28.97 5.32
N GLU A 121 7.71 28.84 5.90
CA GLU A 121 8.85 29.72 5.63
C GLU A 121 9.71 29.21 4.46
N PHE A 122 9.31 28.17 3.74
CA PHE A 122 10.08 27.67 2.62
C PHE A 122 9.97 28.60 1.40
N PRO A 123 11.09 28.96 0.74
CA PRO A 123 12.47 28.71 1.12
C PRO A 123 13.02 29.72 2.15
N CYS A 124 13.57 29.21 3.26
CA CYS A 124 14.17 30.04 4.31
C CYS A 124 15.69 30.25 4.14
N GLU A 125 16.30 31.10 4.98
CA GLU A 125 17.72 31.48 4.95
C GLU A 125 18.69 30.29 4.88
N ARG A 126 18.37 29.17 5.53
CA ARG A 126 19.19 27.94 5.50
C ARG A 126 19.35 27.38 4.09
N HIS A 127 18.35 27.52 3.22
CA HIS A 127 18.44 27.06 1.83
C HIS A 127 19.40 27.93 1.01
N TYR A 128 19.60 29.18 1.42
CA TYR A 128 20.54 30.12 0.82
C TYR A 128 21.96 30.05 1.41
N GLY A 129 22.21 29.13 2.35
CA GLY A 129 23.51 28.92 3.00
C GLY A 129 23.65 29.58 4.37
N GLY A 130 22.57 30.16 4.91
CA GLY A 130 22.53 30.70 6.27
C GLY A 130 22.83 29.64 7.34
N CYS A 131 23.26 30.10 8.52
CA CYS A 131 23.64 29.25 9.65
C CYS A 131 24.71 28.19 9.32
N GLY A 132 25.57 28.43 8.32
CA GLY A 132 26.59 27.47 7.86
C GLY A 132 26.00 26.23 7.18
N ASN A 133 24.74 26.27 6.77
CA ASN A 133 24.07 25.13 6.14
C ASN A 133 24.53 24.93 4.68
N LEU A 134 24.51 23.68 4.22
CA LEU A 134 24.76 23.37 2.81
C LEU A 134 23.62 23.89 1.93
N VAL A 135 23.98 24.58 0.85
CA VAL A 135 23.06 24.96 -0.22
C VAL A 135 22.77 23.73 -1.08
N ILE A 136 21.55 23.20 -0.97
CA ILE A 136 21.10 22.01 -1.71
C ILE A 136 20.50 22.38 -3.06
N PHE A 137 19.80 23.52 -3.11
CA PHE A 137 19.07 23.99 -4.28
C PHE A 137 19.81 25.15 -4.94
N ASP A 138 19.64 25.30 -6.25
CA ASP A 138 20.14 26.47 -6.95
C ASP A 138 19.44 27.74 -6.45
N ARG A 139 20.20 28.82 -6.29
CA ARG A 139 19.68 30.10 -5.79
C ARG A 139 18.54 30.64 -6.66
N ARG A 140 18.68 30.58 -7.99
CA ARG A 140 17.67 31.11 -8.91
C ARG A 140 16.37 30.31 -8.83
N TRP A 141 16.48 29.00 -8.60
CA TRP A 141 15.30 28.15 -8.39
C TRP A 141 14.59 28.50 -7.07
N LEU A 142 15.34 28.74 -5.98
CA LEU A 142 14.75 29.18 -4.71
C LEU A 142 14.03 30.52 -4.86
N ASP A 143 14.67 31.48 -5.54
CA ASP A 143 14.07 32.80 -5.79
C ASP A 143 12.80 32.70 -6.63
N PHE A 144 12.79 31.84 -7.65
CA PHE A 144 11.61 31.57 -8.47
C PHE A 144 10.45 30.99 -7.64
N ILE A 145 10.70 29.93 -6.85
CA ILE A 145 9.65 29.30 -6.03
C ILE A 145 9.13 30.25 -4.96
N LYS A 146 10.02 31.02 -4.32
CA LYS A 146 9.61 32.00 -3.31
C LYS A 146 8.60 32.99 -3.88
N LYS A 147 8.87 33.49 -5.09
CA LYS A 147 7.96 34.39 -5.79
C LYS A 147 6.60 33.74 -6.07
N GLU A 148 6.57 32.50 -6.54
CA GLU A 148 5.33 31.77 -6.87
C GLU A 148 4.47 31.44 -5.63
N ILE A 149 5.07 31.30 -4.44
CA ILE A 149 4.35 31.03 -3.19
C ILE A 149 3.74 32.31 -2.58
N GLU A 150 4.37 33.47 -2.83
CA GLU A 150 3.94 34.77 -2.29
C GLU A 150 2.87 35.46 -3.17
N GLU A 151 2.70 35.03 -4.42
CA GLU A 151 1.66 35.50 -5.37
C GLU A 151 0.28 34.87 -5.12
#